data_AF-A0A2I1GAU1-F1
#
_entry.id   AF-A0A2I1GAU1-F1
#
_cell.length_a   1.000
_cell.length_b   1.000
_cell.length_c   1.000
_cell.angle_alpha   90.00
_cell.angle_beta   90.00
_cell.angle_gamma   90.00
#
_symmetry.space_group_name_H-M   'P 1'
#
loop_
_entity.id
_entity.type
_entity.pdbx_description
1 polymer ?
#
loop_
_entity_poly.entity_id
_entity_poly.type
_entity_poly.pdbx_seq_one_letter_code
_entity_poly.pdbx_strand_id
1 'polypeptide(L)'
;MTIISLKDFLKDFYQKIIDTNNYPFTFENILIEWIKNIDKNTNLILKLMQNHKESKLWFSSIIGFFYQYGIDCIIDKNKALELYLLAINNKENTLEDEFDDNILQNINVNIGKYLLSMFYYKDIILDKINLNKLECSESARKGE
;
A
#
# COMPACT_ATOMS: atom_id res chain seq x y z
N MET A 1 11.84 -16.96 -14.27
CA MET A 1 10.65 -16.95 -13.40
C MET A 1 11.16 -16.93 -11.98
N THR A 2 11.30 -15.75 -11.41
CA THR A 2 11.78 -15.62 -10.04
C THR A 2 10.59 -15.90 -9.14
N ILE A 3 10.55 -17.05 -8.48
CA ILE A 3 9.55 -17.33 -7.45
C ILE A 3 9.92 -16.44 -6.26
N ILE A 4 9.34 -15.25 -6.20
CA ILE A 4 9.45 -14.37 -5.03
C ILE A 4 8.57 -14.99 -3.95
N SER A 5 9.14 -15.25 -2.77
CA SER A 5 8.35 -15.74 -1.64
C SER A 5 7.34 -14.68 -1.22
N LEU A 6 6.19 -15.06 -0.63
CA LEU A 6 5.22 -14.06 -0.14
C LEU A 6 5.83 -13.11 0.90
N LYS A 7 6.81 -13.58 1.69
CA LYS A 7 7.55 -12.76 2.65
C LYS A 7 8.39 -11.71 1.94
N ASP A 8 9.07 -12.08 0.87
CA ASP A 8 9.87 -11.14 0.06
C ASP A 8 8.96 -10.15 -0.68
N PHE A 9 7.82 -10.61 -1.21
CA PHE A 9 6.83 -9.74 -1.83
C PHE A 9 6.34 -8.64 -0.88
N LEU A 10 6.05 -8.99 0.38
CA LEU A 10 5.65 -8.04 1.43
C LEU A 10 6.76 -7.00 1.70
N LYS A 11 8.01 -7.46 1.85
CA LYS A 11 9.17 -6.60 2.08
C LYS A 11 9.42 -5.66 0.90
N ASP A 12 9.35 -6.18 -0.33
CA ASP A 12 9.55 -5.39 -1.55
C ASP A 12 8.42 -4.38 -1.76
N PHE A 13 7.17 -4.76 -1.50
CA PHE A 13 6.03 -3.82 -1.56
C PHE A 13 6.24 -2.66 -0.58
N TYR A 14 6.68 -2.95 0.65
CA TYR A 14 7.01 -1.92 1.63
C TYR A 14 8.16 -1.01 1.18
N GLN A 15 9.23 -1.59 0.64
CA GLN A 15 10.34 -0.82 0.09
C GLN A 15 9.86 0.09 -1.05
N LYS A 16 8.96 -0.40 -1.92
CA LYS A 16 8.37 0.43 -2.98
C LYS A 16 7.55 1.59 -2.45
N ILE A 17 6.80 1.43 -1.36
CA ILE A 17 6.14 2.56 -0.70
C ILE A 17 7.17 3.60 -0.26
N ILE A 18 8.27 3.18 0.38
CA ILE A 18 9.32 4.09 0.84
C ILE A 18 9.94 4.85 -0.35
N ASP A 19 10.30 4.12 -1.40
CA ASP A 19 10.93 4.69 -2.60
C ASP A 19 10.00 5.68 -3.32
N THR A 20 8.69 5.41 -3.33
CA THR A 20 7.68 6.20 -4.03
C THR A 20 7.04 7.30 -3.19
N ASN A 21 7.35 7.38 -1.88
CA ASN A 21 6.77 8.37 -0.97
C ASN A 21 7.06 9.83 -1.41
N ASN A 22 8.13 10.05 -2.18
CA ASN A 22 8.44 11.36 -2.76
C ASN A 22 7.49 11.78 -3.90
N TYR A 23 6.64 10.86 -4.40
CA TYR A 23 5.72 11.06 -5.50
C TYR A 23 4.29 10.62 -5.12
N PRO A 24 3.64 11.27 -4.13
CA PRO A 24 2.36 10.83 -3.59
C PRO A 24 1.22 10.85 -4.62
N PHE A 25 1.38 11.57 -5.74
CA PHE A 25 0.37 11.64 -6.81
C PHE A 25 0.33 10.41 -7.72
N THR A 26 1.46 9.71 -7.88
CA THR A 26 1.58 8.58 -8.83
C THR A 26 1.93 7.28 -8.14
N PHE A 27 2.03 7.26 -6.81
CA PHE A 27 2.47 6.10 -6.05
C PHE A 27 1.61 4.86 -6.37
N GLU A 28 0.28 5.00 -6.49
CA GLU A 28 -0.56 3.83 -6.78
C GLU A 28 -0.27 3.26 -8.16
N ASN A 29 -0.01 4.11 -9.16
CA ASN A 29 0.27 3.66 -10.52
C ASN A 29 1.62 2.93 -10.56
N ILE A 30 2.63 3.47 -9.85
CA ILE A 30 3.96 2.84 -9.75
C ILE A 30 3.85 1.47 -9.06
N LEU A 31 3.09 1.37 -7.97
CA LEU A 31 2.88 0.10 -7.27
C LEU A 31 2.09 -0.91 -8.11
N ILE A 32 1.02 -0.48 -8.78
CA ILE A 32 0.21 -1.34 -9.66
C ILE A 32 1.06 -1.87 -10.82
N GLU A 33 1.84 -1.00 -11.46
CA GLU A 33 2.73 -1.40 -12.54
C GLU A 33 3.81 -2.37 -12.06
N TRP A 34 4.43 -2.07 -10.91
CA TRP A 34 5.40 -2.95 -10.28
C TRP A 34 4.80 -4.34 -9.99
N ILE A 35 3.62 -4.40 -9.36
CA ILE A 35 2.94 -5.67 -9.08
C ILE A 35 2.69 -6.49 -10.36
N LYS A 36 2.21 -5.84 -11.43
CA LYS A 36 1.95 -6.49 -12.72
C LYS A 36 3.21 -6.98 -13.41
N ASN A 37 4.37 -6.40 -13.10
CA ASN A 37 5.67 -6.74 -13.68
C ASN A 37 6.42 -7.85 -12.92
N ILE A 38 6.07 -8.12 -11.65
CA ILE A 38 6.70 -9.17 -10.83
C ILE A 38 6.44 -10.56 -11.39
N ASP A 39 5.17 -10.84 -11.73
CA ASP A 39 4.74 -12.09 -12.32
C ASP A 39 3.49 -11.84 -13.16
N LYS A 40 3.36 -12.57 -14.28
CA LYS A 40 2.17 -12.51 -15.14
C LYS A 40 0.90 -13.02 -14.44
N ASN A 41 1.04 -13.69 -13.28
CA ASN A 41 -0.08 -14.23 -12.50
C ASN A 41 -0.30 -13.48 -11.18
N THR A 42 -0.57 -12.17 -11.24
CA THR A 42 -0.92 -11.36 -10.06
C THR A 42 -2.10 -11.96 -9.26
N ASN A 43 -3.08 -12.58 -9.92
CA ASN A 43 -4.17 -13.34 -9.31
C ASN A 43 -3.68 -14.49 -8.41
N LEU A 44 -2.61 -15.19 -8.82
CA LEU A 44 -2.04 -16.26 -8.01
C LEU A 44 -1.44 -15.70 -6.72
N ILE A 45 -0.72 -14.57 -6.79
CA ILE A 45 -0.16 -13.89 -5.61
C ILE A 45 -1.29 -13.49 -4.65
N LEU A 46 -2.38 -12.91 -5.16
CA LEU A 46 -3.55 -12.56 -4.35
C LEU A 46 -4.14 -13.79 -3.63
N LYS A 47 -4.38 -14.88 -4.37
CA LYS A 47 -4.92 -16.13 -3.79
C LYS A 47 -3.98 -16.73 -2.75
N LEU A 48 -2.68 -16.72 -3.00
CA LEU A 48 -1.68 -17.23 -2.05
C LEU A 48 -1.68 -16.39 -0.76
N MET A 49 -1.74 -15.06 -0.85
CA MET A 49 -1.86 -14.19 0.33
C MET A 49 -3.16 -14.41 1.10
N GLN A 50 -4.29 -14.58 0.41
CA GLN A 50 -5.61 -14.80 1.04
C GLN A 50 -5.70 -16.13 1.78
N ASN A 51 -5.07 -17.18 1.24
CA ASN A 51 -5.12 -18.53 1.81
C ASN A 51 -3.98 -18.81 2.80
N HIS A 52 -3.05 -17.87 3.01
CA HIS A 52 -1.95 -18.05 3.94
C HIS A 52 -2.42 -18.08 5.40
N LYS A 53 -1.84 -18.94 6.24
CA LYS A 53 -2.22 -19.05 7.67
C LYS A 53 -2.15 -17.71 8.41
N GLU A 54 -1.10 -16.93 8.14
CA GLU A 54 -0.89 -15.59 8.73
C GLU A 54 -1.48 -14.44 7.88
N SER A 55 -2.44 -14.72 6.98
CA SER A 55 -2.97 -13.73 6.02
C SER A 55 -3.39 -12.41 6.70
N LYS A 56 -4.11 -12.52 7.81
CA LYS A 56 -4.61 -11.37 8.57
C LYS A 56 -3.48 -10.54 9.20
N LEU A 57 -2.38 -11.17 9.58
CA LEU A 57 -1.26 -10.52 10.27
C LEU A 57 -0.24 -9.94 9.30
N TRP A 58 0.03 -10.61 8.18
CA TRP A 58 1.11 -10.23 7.26
C TRP A 58 0.62 -9.53 5.99
N PHE A 59 -0.58 -9.85 5.51
CA PHE A 59 -0.98 -9.46 4.14
C PHE A 59 -2.25 -8.64 4.07
N SER A 60 -2.97 -8.43 5.18
CA SER A 60 -4.24 -7.69 5.16
C SER A 60 -4.13 -6.35 4.45
N SER A 61 -3.11 -5.54 4.73
CA SER A 61 -2.95 -4.24 4.08
C SER A 61 -2.72 -4.36 2.57
N ILE A 62 -1.88 -5.28 2.11
CA ILE A 62 -1.65 -5.50 0.69
C ILE A 62 -2.91 -6.03 -0.01
N ILE A 63 -3.64 -6.97 0.61
CA ILE A 63 -4.90 -7.47 0.06
C ILE A 63 -5.90 -6.31 -0.06
N GLY A 64 -5.91 -5.38 0.90
CA GLY A 64 -6.70 -4.14 0.82
C GLY A 64 -6.34 -3.30 -0.39
N PHE A 65 -5.05 -3.17 -0.71
CA PHE A 65 -4.57 -2.45 -1.91
C PHE A 65 -5.11 -3.09 -3.19
N PHE A 66 -5.12 -4.42 -3.29
CA PHE A 66 -5.67 -5.13 -4.45
C PHE A 66 -7.16 -4.81 -4.62
N TYR A 67 -7.94 -4.83 -3.54
CA TYR A 67 -9.37 -4.49 -3.58
C TYR A 67 -9.62 -3.00 -3.87
N GLN A 68 -8.80 -2.08 -3.35
CA GLN A 68 -8.96 -0.65 -3.61
C GLN A 68 -8.80 -0.31 -5.09
N TYR A 69 -7.83 -0.96 -5.76
CA TYR A 69 -7.44 -0.63 -7.14
C TYR A 69 -7.87 -1.69 -8.17
N GLY A 70 -8.56 -2.76 -7.76
CA GLY A 70 -9.08 -3.78 -8.67
C GLY A 70 -7.98 -4.59 -9.36
N ILE A 71 -6.94 -4.96 -8.62
CA ILE A 71 -5.81 -5.73 -9.15
C ILE A 71 -6.21 -7.21 -9.17
N ASP A 72 -6.54 -7.74 -10.34
CA ASP A 72 -7.03 -9.11 -10.55
C ASP A 72 -8.22 -9.51 -9.63
N CYS A 73 -8.99 -8.53 -9.18
CA CYS A 73 -10.21 -8.69 -8.40
C CYS A 73 -11.18 -7.53 -8.66
N ILE A 74 -12.43 -7.71 -8.23
CA ILE A 74 -13.45 -6.67 -8.31
C ILE A 74 -13.12 -5.57 -7.30
N ILE A 75 -13.19 -4.31 -7.74
CA ILE A 75 -12.97 -3.14 -6.87
C ILE A 75 -13.95 -3.17 -5.70
N ASP A 76 -13.43 -3.11 -4.48
CA ASP A 76 -14.21 -3.04 -3.25
C ASP A 76 -13.48 -2.15 -2.22
N LYS A 77 -13.84 -0.86 -2.22
CA LYS A 77 -13.22 0.13 -1.34
C LYS A 77 -13.57 -0.08 0.14
N ASN A 78 -14.73 -0.64 0.45
CA ASN A 78 -15.14 -0.90 1.83
C ASN A 78 -14.32 -2.04 2.40
N LYS A 79 -14.16 -3.13 1.64
CA LYS A 79 -13.29 -4.23 2.02
C LYS A 79 -11.82 -3.80 2.13
N ALA A 80 -11.36 -2.92 1.25
CA ALA A 80 -10.03 -2.34 1.36
C ALA A 80 -9.84 -1.59 2.69
N LEU A 81 -10.79 -0.74 3.06
CA LEU A 81 -10.78 -0.01 4.33
C LEU A 81 -10.77 -0.94 5.54
N GLU A 82 -11.63 -1.95 5.57
CA GLU A 82 -11.67 -2.97 6.63
C GLU A 82 -10.32 -3.67 6.80
N LEU A 83 -9.68 -4.03 5.69
CA LEU A 83 -8.38 -4.69 5.69
C LEU A 83 -7.23 -3.79 6.16
N TYR A 84 -7.26 -2.50 5.83
CA TYR A 84 -6.29 -1.53 6.36
C TYR A 84 -6.44 -1.35 7.86
N LEU A 85 -7.67 -1.22 8.37
CA LEU A 85 -7.95 -1.12 9.80
C LEU A 85 -7.55 -2.41 10.53
N LEU A 86 -7.82 -3.57 9.94
CA LEU A 86 -7.40 -4.87 10.48
C LEU A 86 -5.88 -4.95 10.63
N ALA A 87 -5.12 -4.50 9.64
CA ALA A 87 -3.65 -4.46 9.71
C ALA A 87 -3.16 -3.67 10.94
N ILE A 88 -3.78 -2.53 11.22
CA ILE A 88 -3.37 -1.61 12.29
C ILE A 88 -3.77 -2.15 13.67
N ASN A 89 -4.99 -2.67 13.78
CA ASN A 89 -5.56 -3.10 15.06
C ASN A 89 -5.02 -4.47 15.52
N ASN A 90 -4.49 -5.29 14.60
CA ASN A 90 -3.93 -6.60 14.96
C ASN A 90 -2.61 -6.53 15.75
N LYS A 91 -1.97 -5.37 15.89
CA LYS A 91 -0.69 -5.23 16.62
C LYS A 91 -0.84 -5.35 18.14
N GLU A 92 -2.02 -5.10 18.69
CA GLU A 92 -2.21 -5.06 20.16
C GLU A 92 -2.29 -6.45 20.81
N ASN A 93 -2.38 -7.55 20.02
CA ASN A 93 -2.69 -8.88 20.54
C ASN A 93 -1.54 -9.91 20.46
N THR A 94 -0.36 -9.57 19.93
CA THR A 94 0.74 -10.53 19.71
C THR A 94 1.96 -10.19 20.57
N LEU A 95 1.99 -10.71 21.80
CA LEU A 95 3.11 -10.54 22.73
C LEU A 95 4.13 -11.70 22.71
N GLU A 96 3.94 -12.74 21.87
CA GLU A 96 4.67 -14.02 22.01
C GLU A 96 5.13 -14.68 20.68
N ASP A 97 5.36 -13.95 19.59
CA ASP A 97 5.78 -14.54 18.31
C ASP A 97 7.29 -14.41 18.00
N GLU A 98 7.82 -15.33 17.16
CA GLU A 98 9.21 -15.34 16.67
C GLU A 98 9.62 -13.98 16.05
N PHE A 99 10.90 -13.60 16.20
CA PHE A 99 11.43 -12.29 15.79
C PHE A 99 11.09 -11.90 14.34
N ASP A 100 11.12 -12.87 13.42
CA ASP A 100 10.89 -12.66 11.99
C ASP A 100 9.40 -12.38 11.68
N ASP A 101 8.49 -13.01 12.41
CA ASP A 101 7.05 -12.84 12.25
C ASP A 101 6.59 -11.47 12.79
N ASN A 102 7.25 -10.99 13.85
CA ASN A 102 7.08 -9.64 14.38
C ASN A 102 7.52 -8.58 13.34
N ILE A 103 8.61 -8.80 12.60
CA ILE A 103 9.04 -7.89 11.53
C ILE A 103 7.99 -7.80 10.43
N LEU A 104 7.48 -8.95 9.93
CA LEU A 104 6.48 -8.97 8.85
C LEU A 104 5.17 -8.31 9.28
N GLN A 105 4.72 -8.57 10.52
CA GLN A 105 3.55 -7.91 11.08
C GLN A 105 3.74 -6.39 11.18
N ASN A 106 4.90 -5.93 11.65
CA ASN A 106 5.20 -4.49 11.70
C ASN A 106 5.21 -3.85 10.32
N ILE A 107 5.74 -4.55 9.30
CA ILE A 107 5.68 -4.11 7.92
C ILE A 107 4.22 -3.96 7.47
N ASN A 108 3.38 -4.97 7.69
CA ASN A 108 1.96 -4.92 7.35
C ASN A 108 1.23 -3.76 8.05
N VAL A 109 1.52 -3.51 9.32
CA VAL A 109 0.98 -2.35 10.08
C VAL A 109 1.41 -1.03 9.45
N ASN A 110 2.68 -0.88 9.09
CA ASN A 110 3.19 0.36 8.50
C ASN A 110 2.60 0.61 7.12
N ILE A 111 2.48 -0.43 6.28
CA ILE A 111 1.77 -0.36 5.00
C ILE A 111 0.32 0.05 5.23
N GLY A 112 -0.38 -0.60 6.18
CA GLY A 112 -1.76 -0.29 6.52
C GLY A 112 -1.98 1.17 6.91
N LYS A 113 -1.12 1.72 7.79
CA LYS A 113 -1.16 3.14 8.17
C LYS A 113 -0.96 4.07 6.97
N TYR A 114 0.02 3.76 6.12
CA TYR A 114 0.30 4.56 4.93
C TYR A 114 -0.89 4.55 3.96
N LEU A 115 -1.39 3.36 3.61
CA LEU A 115 -2.50 3.19 2.68
C LEU A 115 -3.80 3.79 3.22
N LEU A 116 -4.07 3.67 4.52
CA LEU A 116 -5.22 4.30 5.17
C LEU A 116 -5.13 5.83 5.12
N SER A 117 -3.94 6.39 5.34
CA SER A 117 -3.71 7.83 5.19
C SER A 117 -4.00 8.27 3.75
N MET A 118 -3.47 7.56 2.76
CA MET A 118 -3.74 7.86 1.36
C MET A 118 -5.21 7.66 0.99
N PHE A 119 -5.89 6.68 1.56
CA PHE A 119 -7.32 6.45 1.32
C PHE A 119 -8.17 7.67 1.71
N TYR A 120 -7.86 8.33 2.84
CA TYR A 120 -8.62 9.48 3.32
C TYR A 120 -8.10 10.83 2.81
N TYR A 121 -6.79 11.00 2.70
CA TYR A 121 -6.19 12.32 2.52
C TYR A 121 -5.66 12.59 1.13
N LYS A 122 -5.71 11.63 0.19
CA LYS A 122 -5.15 11.81 -1.16
C LYS A 122 -5.69 13.06 -1.85
N ASP A 123 -7.00 13.27 -1.83
CA ASP A 123 -7.63 14.42 -2.50
C ASP A 123 -7.20 15.75 -1.82
N ILE A 124 -7.15 15.78 -0.48
CA ILE A 124 -6.71 16.95 0.29
C ILE A 124 -5.23 17.29 0.01
N ILE A 125 -4.37 16.27 -0.05
CA ILE A 125 -2.95 16.43 -0.37
C ILE A 125 -2.80 16.99 -1.79
N LEU A 126 -3.58 16.46 -2.74
CA LEU A 126 -3.57 16.92 -4.12
C LEU A 126 -4.02 18.38 -4.25
N ASP A 127 -5.11 18.74 -3.58
CA ASP A 127 -5.63 20.12 -3.59
C ASP A 127 -4.60 21.11 -3.06
N LYS A 128 -3.95 20.78 -1.93
CA LYS A 128 -2.92 21.64 -1.34
C LYS A 128 -1.71 21.84 -2.27
N ILE A 129 -1.29 20.79 -2.98
CA ILE A 129 -0.17 20.88 -3.93
C ILE A 129 -0.55 21.73 -5.14
N ASN A 130 -1.77 21.57 -5.65
CA ASN A 130 -2.25 22.34 -6.80
C ASN A 130 -2.36 23.83 -6.48
N LEU A 131 -2.82 24.17 -5.27
CA LEU A 131 -2.83 25.55 -4.77
C LEU A 131 -1.42 26.16 -4.74
N ASN A 132 -0.45 25.45 -4.16
CA ASN A 132 0.94 25.93 -4.10
C ASN A 132 1.54 26.17 -5.51
N LYS A 133 1.22 25.31 -6.49
CA LYS A 133 1.68 25.52 -7.89
C LYS A 133 1.07 26.78 -8.50
N LEU A 134 -0.21 27.06 -8.22
CA LEU A 134 -0.90 28.24 -8.71
C LEU A 134 -0.27 29.52 -8.13
N GLU A 135 -0.03 29.57 -6.82
CA GLU A 135 0.62 30.71 -6.14
C GLU A 135 2.04 30.98 -6.66
N CYS A 136 2.84 29.93 -6.91
CA CYS A 136 4.16 30.07 -7.56
C CYS A 136 4.04 30.64 -8.98
N SER A 137 3.02 30.26 -9.74
CA SER A 137 2.82 30.77 -11.10
C SER A 137 2.37 32.24 -11.13
N GLU A 138 1.58 32.68 -10.14
CA GLU A 138 1.14 34.07 -10.01
C GLU A 138 2.26 35.00 -9.53
N SER A 139 3.09 34.54 -8.59
CA SER A 139 4.26 35.30 -8.12
C SER A 139 5.32 35.48 -9.21
N ALA A 140 5.53 34.48 -10.07
CA ALA A 140 6.41 34.61 -11.24
C ALA A 140 5.88 35.62 -12.28
N ARG A 141 4.56 35.79 -12.40
CA ARG A 141 3.94 36.77 -13.33
C ARG A 141 3.96 38.22 -12.83
N LYS A 142 4.11 38.45 -11.52
CA LYS A 142 4.12 39.80 -10.93
C LYS A 142 5.53 40.41 -10.79
N GLY A 143 6.56 39.72 -11.30
CA GLY A 143 7.95 40.14 -11.25
C GLY A 143 8.47 40.87 -12.50
N GLU A 144 7.61 41.23 -13.45
CA GLU A 144 7.89 42.09 -14.62
C GLU A 144 7.24 43.47 -14.44
#